data_AF-A0A5E7WH62-F1
#
_entry.id   AF-A0A5E7WH62-F1
#
_cell.length_a   1.000
_cell.length_b   1.000
_cell.length_c   1.000
_cell.angle_alpha   90.00
_cell.angle_beta   90.00
_cell.angle_gamma   90.00
#
_symmetry.space_group_name_H-M   'P 1'
#
loop_
_entity.id
_entity.type
_entity.pdbx_description
1 polymer ?
#
loop_
_entity_poly.entity_id
_entity_poly.type
_entity_poly.pdbx_seq_one_letter_code
_entity_poly.pdbx_strand_id
1 'polypeptide(L)'
;MTTPADTLLATLEHCDMVEIDGLHAFEFSLDEDDNLHIECLDGRVSKHWEFTPAEVEAATFDPTLQSWLITGSSGEHRLVCMTAFRGDDDEEEANEDA
;
A
#
# COMPACT_ATOMS: atom_id res chain seq x y z
N MET A 1 -10.93 15.46 -14.67
CA MET A 1 -10.55 15.09 -13.29
C MET A 1 -9.61 13.92 -13.48
N THR A 2 -8.30 14.14 -13.42
CA THR A 2 -7.32 13.06 -13.60
C THR A 2 -7.59 12.06 -12.49
N THR A 3 -8.10 10.88 -12.84
CA THR A 3 -8.16 9.72 -11.95
C THR A 3 -6.80 9.64 -11.28
N PRO A 4 -6.69 9.69 -9.94
CA PRO A 4 -5.39 9.63 -9.30
C PRO A 4 -4.68 8.44 -9.93
N ALA A 5 -3.54 8.70 -10.55
CA ALA A 5 -2.74 7.65 -11.14
C ALA A 5 -2.55 6.66 -10.00
N ASP A 6 -3.14 5.47 -10.17
CA ASP A 6 -3.03 4.36 -9.26
C ASP A 6 -1.52 4.10 -9.21
N THR A 7 -0.84 4.65 -8.21
CA THR A 7 0.56 4.40 -7.93
C THR A 7 0.60 3.74 -6.56
N LEU A 8 1.62 2.91 -6.36
CA LEU A 8 1.82 2.26 -5.07
C LEU A 8 1.90 3.31 -3.95
N LEU A 9 2.62 4.41 -4.17
CA LEU A 9 2.73 5.51 -3.20
C LEU A 9 1.36 6.09 -2.81
N ALA A 10 0.54 6.47 -3.80
CA ALA A 10 -0.78 7.02 -3.54
C ALA A 10 -1.68 6.02 -2.81
N THR A 11 -1.54 4.73 -3.11
CA THR A 11 -2.26 3.68 -2.40
C THR A 11 -1.81 3.59 -0.94
N LEU A 12 -0.50 3.66 -0.69
CA LEU A 12 0.10 3.60 0.65
C LEU A 12 -0.33 4.78 1.53
N GLU A 13 -0.49 5.98 0.96
CA GLU A 13 -0.98 7.16 1.68
C GLU A 13 -2.38 6.96 2.29
N HIS A 14 -3.20 6.13 1.66
CA HIS A 14 -4.54 5.78 2.11
C HIS A 14 -4.63 4.39 2.76
N CYS A 15 -3.51 3.67 2.80
CA CYS A 15 -3.43 2.31 3.30
C CYS A 15 -3.16 2.31 4.81
N ASP A 16 -3.86 1.46 5.56
CA ASP A 16 -3.58 1.27 6.99
C ASP A 16 -2.61 0.10 7.20
N MET A 17 -2.61 -0.90 6.31
CA MET A 17 -1.83 -2.12 6.49
C MET A 17 -1.31 -2.68 5.17
N VAL A 18 -0.03 -3.03 5.14
CA VAL A 18 0.63 -3.60 3.96
C VAL A 18 1.00 -5.05 4.23
N GLU A 19 0.82 -5.92 3.24
CA GLU A 19 1.35 -7.28 3.25
C GLU A 19 2.38 -7.43 2.12
N ILE A 20 3.55 -7.99 2.42
CA ILE A 20 4.59 -8.29 1.44
C ILE A 20 4.83 -9.81 1.34
N ASP A 21 4.65 -10.39 0.16
CA ASP A 21 4.78 -11.84 -0.09
C ASP A 21 4.02 -12.75 0.90
N GLY A 22 2.86 -12.32 1.37
CA GLY A 22 2.08 -13.06 2.37
C GLY A 22 2.47 -12.79 3.83
N LEU A 23 3.38 -11.83 4.09
CA LEU A 23 3.77 -11.41 5.44
C LEU A 23 3.17 -10.04 5.76
N HIS A 24 2.41 -9.96 6.85
CA HIS A 24 1.88 -8.68 7.32
C HIS A 24 3.00 -7.79 7.85
N ALA A 25 3.10 -6.59 7.29
CA ALA A 25 3.91 -5.52 7.83
C ALA A 25 3.28 -5.00 9.12
N PHE A 26 4.11 -4.88 10.15
CA PHE A 26 3.70 -4.23 11.39
C PHE A 26 3.95 -2.72 11.35
N GLU A 27 4.90 -2.28 10.51
CA GLU A 27 5.23 -0.88 10.30
C GLU A 27 5.68 -0.68 8.85
N PHE A 28 5.27 0.45 8.26
CA PHE A 28 5.82 0.94 7.01
C PHE A 28 5.89 2.46 7.05
N SER A 29 6.89 3.04 6.40
CA SER A 29 7.16 4.48 6.42
C SER A 29 7.95 4.91 5.19
N LEU A 30 7.91 6.21 4.91
CA LEU A 30 8.76 6.85 3.91
C LEU A 30 9.85 7.65 4.64
N ASP A 31 11.09 7.53 4.18
CA ASP A 31 12.23 8.31 4.71
C ASP A 31 12.36 9.69 4.03
N GLU A 32 13.40 10.47 4.35
CA GLU A 32 13.64 11.81 3.80
C GLU A 32 13.82 11.83 2.28
N ASP A 33 14.26 10.70 1.70
CA ASP A 33 14.44 10.49 0.26
C ASP A 33 13.22 9.82 -0.43
N ASP A 34 12.06 9.74 0.24
CA ASP A 34 10.86 9.04 -0.24
C ASP A 34 11.07 7.53 -0.49
N ASN A 35 12.11 6.95 0.12
CA ASN A 35 12.33 5.51 0.13
C ASN A 35 11.26 4.84 0.99
N LEU A 36 10.65 3.78 0.48
CA LEU A 36 9.66 2.99 1.19
C LEU A 36 10.34 1.93 2.05
N HIS A 37 10.17 2.05 3.36
CA HIS A 37 10.60 1.07 4.35
C HIS A 37 9.40 0.25 4.81
N ILE A 38 9.53 -1.08 4.78
CA ILE A 38 8.49 -2.01 5.23
C ILE A 38 9.13 -2.97 6.22
N GLU A 39 8.56 -3.07 7.42
CA GLU A 39 8.99 -4.00 8.45
C GLU A 39 7.91 -5.02 8.76
N CYS A 40 8.27 -6.31 8.69
CA CYS A 40 7.40 -7.44 9.00
C CYS A 40 8.02 -8.35 10.07
N LEU A 41 7.16 -9.12 10.75
CA LEU A 41 7.57 -10.17 11.68
C LEU A 41 7.18 -11.54 11.14
N ASP A 42 8.18 -12.34 10.77
CA ASP A 42 8.03 -13.76 10.43
C ASP A 42 8.26 -14.60 11.70
N GLY A 43 7.20 -14.74 12.50
CA GLY A 43 7.25 -15.43 13.80
C GLY A 43 8.09 -14.69 14.84
N ARG A 44 9.40 -14.99 14.92
CA ARG A 44 10.36 -14.31 15.82
C ARG A 44 11.45 -13.54 15.06
N VAL A 45 11.40 -13.56 13.73
CA VAL A 45 12.41 -12.94 12.86
C VAL A 45 11.82 -11.66 12.29
N SER A 46 12.46 -10.53 12.54
CA SER A 46 12.14 -9.28 11.85
C SER A 46 12.73 -9.31 10.45
N LYS A 47 11.90 -8.99 9.45
CA LYS A 47 12.31 -8.79 8.07
C LYS A 47 12.04 -7.34 7.72
N HIS A 48 13.01 -6.70 7.06
CA HIS A 48 12.87 -5.34 6.56
C HIS A 48 13.09 -5.36 5.05
N TRP A 49 12.33 -4.55 4.35
CA TRP A 49 12.52 -4.25 2.94
C TRP A 49 12.62 -2.74 2.77
N GLU A 50 13.44 -2.34 1.82
CA GLU A 50 13.63 -0.96 1.42
C GLU A 50 13.49 -0.90 -0.10
N PHE A 51 12.67 0.02 -0.59
CA PHE A 51 12.47 0.27 -2.01
C PHE A 51 12.70 1.75 -2.28
N THR A 52 13.48 2.02 -3.31
CA THR A 52 13.69 3.38 -3.80
C THR A 52 12.42 3.93 -4.45
N PRO A 53 12.23 5.26 -4.51
CA PRO A 53 11.07 5.86 -5.16
C PRO A 53 10.96 5.40 -6.62
N ALA A 54 12.08 5.21 -7.33
CA ALA A 54 12.07 4.69 -8.69
C ALA A 54 11.51 3.25 -8.80
N GLU A 55 11.77 2.39 -7.80
CA GLU A 55 11.20 1.03 -7.74
C GLU A 55 9.71 1.08 -7.39
N VAL A 56 9.31 1.98 -6.48
CA VAL A 56 7.90 2.21 -6.11
C VAL A 56 7.09 2.75 -7.29
N GLU A 57 7.64 3.70 -8.05
CA GLU A 57 7.02 4.24 -9.27
C GLU A 57 6.98 3.22 -10.43
N ALA A 58 7.97 2.32 -10.50
CA ALA A 58 7.97 1.22 -11.45
C ALA A 58 7.02 0.07 -11.07
N ALA A 59 6.44 0.11 -9.86
CA ALA A 59 5.53 -0.92 -9.41
C ALA A 59 4.26 -0.96 -10.27
N THR A 60 3.80 -2.16 -10.59
CA THR A 60 2.62 -2.37 -11.44
C THR A 60 1.47 -2.92 -10.61
N PHE A 61 0.30 -2.28 -10.70
CA PHE A 61 -0.91 -2.80 -10.07
C PHE A 61 -1.47 -4.01 -10.83
N ASP A 62 -1.71 -5.09 -10.10
CA ASP A 62 -2.43 -6.27 -10.55
C ASP A 62 -3.87 -6.21 -10.04
N PRO A 63 -4.86 -5.84 -10.89
CA PRO A 63 -6.24 -5.74 -10.49
C PRO A 63 -6.90 -7.10 -10.21
N THR A 64 -6.30 -8.21 -10.66
CA THR A 64 -6.82 -9.56 -10.43
C THR A 64 -6.62 -9.99 -8.99
N LEU A 65 -5.46 -9.62 -8.43
CA LEU A 65 -5.06 -9.94 -7.08
C LEU A 65 -5.19 -8.75 -6.12
N GLN A 66 -5.59 -7.57 -6.64
CA GLN A 66 -5.64 -6.30 -5.91
C GLN A 66 -4.32 -6.02 -5.18
N SER A 67 -3.22 -6.17 -5.90
CA SER A 67 -1.87 -6.13 -5.34
C SER A 67 -0.89 -5.44 -6.27
N TRP A 68 0.14 -4.84 -5.70
CA TRP A 68 1.24 -4.21 -6.42
C TRP A 68 2.40 -5.19 -6.60
N LEU A 69 2.93 -5.25 -7.81
CA LEU A 69 4.17 -5.96 -8.11
C LEU A 69 5.32 -4.94 -8.12
N ILE A 70 6.26 -5.10 -7.21
CA ILE A 70 7.46 -4.27 -7.11
C ILE A 70 8.70 -5.14 -7.27
N THR A 71 9.69 -4.68 -8.03
CA THR A 71 10.98 -5.36 -8.14
C THR A 71 12.01 -4.58 -7.35
N GLY A 72 12.44 -5.15 -6.23
CA GLY A 72 13.47 -4.59 -5.38
C GLY A 72 14.84 -5.21 -5.61
N SER A 73 15.80 -4.78 -4.80
CA SER A 73 17.16 -5.37 -4.74
C SER A 73 17.18 -6.87 -4.42
N SER A 74 16.16 -7.37 -3.69
CA SER A 74 16.06 -8.78 -3.29
C SER A 74 15.28 -9.65 -4.28
N GLY A 75 14.66 -9.05 -5.30
CA GLY A 75 13.82 -9.74 -6.29
C GLY A 75 12.45 -9.08 -6.47
N GLU A 76 11.57 -9.78 -7.17
CA GLU A 76 10.17 -9.39 -7.31
C GLU A 76 9.41 -9.73 -6.01
N HIS A 77 8.66 -8.75 -5.51
CA HIS A 77 7.85 -8.84 -4.31
C HIS A 77 6.42 -8.39 -4.61
N ARG A 78 5.45 -9.01 -3.94
CA ARG A 78 4.04 -8.62 -4.05
C ARG A 78 3.60 -7.87 -2.81
N LEU A 79 3.10 -6.65 -2.99
CA LEU A 79 2.56 -5.79 -1.95
C LEU A 79 1.03 -5.76 -2.03
N VAL A 80 0.34 -6.15 -0.97
CA VAL A 80 -1.12 -5.99 -0.86
C VAL A 80 -1.39 -4.83 0.10
N CYS A 81 -1.96 -3.76 -0.42
CA CYS A 81 -2.37 -2.61 0.37
C CYS A 81 -3.80 -2.85 0.87
N MET A 82 -3.95 -3.04 2.18
CA MET A 82 -5.24 -3.17 2.84
C MET A 82 -5.62 -1.80 3.40
N THR A 83 -6.60 -1.17 2.75
CA THR A 83 -7.30 -0.05 3.36
C THR A 83 -8.28 -0.62 4.37
N ALA A 84 -8.23 -0.16 5.62
CA ALA A 84 -9.40 -0.35 6.45
C ALA A 84 -10.51 0.42 5.74
N PHE A 85 -11.63 -0.23 5.44
CA PHE A 85 -12.83 0.49 5.07
C PHE A 85 -13.18 1.40 6.26
N ARG A 86 -12.59 2.60 6.32
CA ARG A 86 -13.15 3.71 7.06
C ARG A 86 -14.48 3.91 6.36
N GLY A 87 -15.56 3.47 7.03
CA GLY A 87 -16.90 3.52 6.46
C GLY A 87 -17.05 4.84 5.75
N ASP A 88 -17.11 4.77 4.42
CA ASP A 88 -17.51 5.90 3.60
C ASP A 88 -18.99 6.04 3.93
N ASP A 89 -19.22 6.74 5.02
CA ASP A 89 -20.50 7.18 5.50
C ASP A 89 -20.92 8.28 4.53
N ASP A 90 -21.26 7.84 3.31
CA ASP A 90 -21.98 8.62 2.33
C ASP A 90 -23.43 8.75 2.87
N GLU A 91 -23.58 9.41 4.02
CA GLU A 91 -24.87 9.88 4.54
C GLU A 91 -25.29 11.11 3.71
N GLU A 92 -25.53 10.93 2.40
CA GLU A 92 -26.44 11.81 1.66
C GLU A 92 -27.89 11.34 1.88
N GLU A 93 -28.36 11.29 3.13
CA GLU A 93 -29.81 11.37 3.39
C GLU A 93 -30.19 12.84 3.47
N ALA A 94 -30.43 13.41 2.28
CA ALA A 94 -31.19 14.63 2.14
C ALA A 94 -32.54 14.44 2.85
N ASN A 95 -32.70 15.09 4.00
CA ASN A 95 -33.98 15.29 4.66
C ASN A 95 -34.89 16.08 3.70
N GLU A 96 -35.60 15.37 2.83
CA GLU A 96 -36.74 15.91 2.10
C GLU A 96 -37.93 15.95 3.06
N ASP A 97 -38.21 17.18 3.51
CA ASP A 97 -39.42 17.64 4.19
C ASP A 97 -40.68 17.09 3.49
N ALA A 98 -41.54 16.37 4.24
CA ALA A 98 -42.85 15.90 3.79
C ALA A 98 -43.92 16.08 4.88
#